data_AF-A0A496TCL6-F1
#
_entry.id   AF-A0A496TCL6-F1
#
_cell.length_a   1.000
_cell.length_b   1.000
_cell.length_c   1.000
_cell.angle_alpha   90.00
_cell.angle_beta   90.00
_cell.angle_gamma   90.00
#
_symmetry.space_group_name_H-M   'P 1'
#
loop_
_entity.id
_entity.type
_entity.pdbx_description
1 polymer ?
#
loop_
_entity_poly.entity_id
_entity_poly.type
_entity_poly.pdbx_seq_one_letter_code
_entity_poly.pdbx_strand_id
1 'polypeptide(L)' 'MGKKVKIVDPSAEIARAVYSYLEAKDQLSEESHGREDRFLVSDLTPTTQEVVQRFLGRRVHLEKASMSSRG' A
#
# COMPACT_ATOMS: atom_id res chain seq x y z
N MET A 1 3.91 -39.11 -3.77
CA MET A 1 2.72 -38.37 -4.23
C MET A 1 2.71 -37.00 -3.57
N GLY A 2 2.97 -35.91 -4.30
CA GLY A 2 3.00 -34.55 -3.75
C GLY A 2 1.61 -33.90 -3.79
N LYS A 3 1.15 -33.31 -2.69
CA LYS A 3 -0.11 -32.54 -2.66
C LYS A 3 0.07 -31.24 -3.43
N LYS A 4 -0.81 -30.96 -4.38
CA LYS A 4 -0.95 -29.64 -5.01
C LYS A 4 -1.49 -28.67 -3.95
N VAL A 5 -0.66 -27.74 -3.50
CA VAL A 5 -1.07 -26.65 -2.61
C VAL A 5 -1.28 -25.41 -3.45
N LYS A 6 -2.41 -24.73 -3.27
CA LYS A 6 -2.66 -23.41 -3.87
C LYS A 6 -2.04 -22.34 -2.97
N ILE A 7 -1.14 -21.55 -3.52
CA ILE A 7 -0.64 -20.34 -2.86
C ILE A 7 -1.64 -19.22 -3.15
N VAL A 8 -1.97 -18.45 -2.11
CA VAL A 8 -2.86 -17.29 -2.21
C VAL A 8 -2.08 -16.07 -1.79
N ASP A 9 -2.12 -15.02 -2.61
CA ASP A 9 -1.56 -13.70 -2.30
C ASP A 9 -2.67 -12.81 -1.72
N PRO A 10 -2.67 -12.53 -0.40
CA PRO A 10 -3.70 -11.71 0.21
C PRO A 10 -3.68 -10.27 -0.30
N SER A 11 -2.53 -9.74 -0.75
CA SER A 11 -2.44 -8.36 -1.24
C SER A 11 -3.27 -8.18 -2.51
N ALA A 12 -3.19 -9.14 -3.44
CA ALA A 12 -3.98 -9.15 -4.66
C ALA A 12 -5.48 -9.34 -4.40
N GLU A 13 -5.84 -10.25 -3.49
CA GLU A 13 -7.24 -10.50 -3.14
C GLU A 13 -7.90 -9.27 -2.48
N ILE A 14 -7.20 -8.59 -1.58
CA ILE A 14 -7.71 -7.38 -0.93
C ILE A 14 -7.78 -6.20 -1.90
N ALA A 15 -6.79 -6.01 -2.77
CA ALA A 15 -6.85 -4.96 -3.79
C ALA A 15 -8.09 -5.12 -4.68
N ARG A 16 -8.40 -6.35 -5.08
CA ARG A 16 -9.62 -6.67 -5.83
C ARG A 16 -10.89 -6.38 -5.04
N ALA A 17 -10.93 -6.76 -3.77
CA ALA A 17 -12.09 -6.51 -2.91
C ALA A 17 -12.36 -5.01 -2.73
N VAL A 18 -11.31 -4.21 -2.52
CA VAL A 18 -11.40 -2.74 -2.40
C VAL A 18 -11.92 -2.13 -3.70
N TYR A 19 -11.38 -2.54 -4.86
CA TYR A 19 -11.85 -2.08 -6.17
C TYR A 19 -13.34 -2.36 -6.36
N SER A 20 -13.77 -3.61 -6.15
CA SER A 20 -15.18 -4.00 -6.31
C SER A 20 -16.11 -3.25 -5.35
N TYR A 21 -15.66 -2.95 -4.14
CA TYR A 21 -16.43 -2.15 -3.18
C TYR A 21 -16.63 -0.72 -3.68
N LEU A 22 -15.56 -0.06 -4.15
CA LEU A 22 -15.63 1.32 -4.66
C LEU A 22 -16.45 1.41 -5.95
N GLU A 23 -16.30 0.44 -6.85
CA GLU A 23 -17.09 0.34 -8.09
C GLU A 23 -18.59 0.23 -7.78
N ALA A 24 -18.98 -0.67 -6.88
CA ALA A 24 -20.38 -0.86 -6.48
C ALA A 24 -20.99 0.37 -5.77
N LYS A 25 -20.16 1.31 -5.31
CA LYS A 25 -20.58 2.56 -4.65
C LYS A 25 -20.47 3.77 -5.56
N ASP A 26 -20.04 3.60 -6.81
CA ASP A 26 -19.73 4.71 -7.73
C ASP A 26 -18.71 5.71 -7.13
N GLN A 27 -17.69 5.16 -6.45
CA GLN A 27 -16.64 5.92 -5.75
C GLN A 27 -15.24 5.72 -6.37
N LEU A 28 -15.18 5.19 -7.58
CA LEU A 28 -13.93 5.16 -8.32
C LEU A 28 -13.53 6.59 -8.71
N SER A 29 -12.26 6.93 -8.49
CA SER A 29 -11.74 8.24 -8.86
C SER A 29 -11.32 8.23 -10.34
N GLU A 30 -11.86 9.17 -11.12
CA GLU A 30 -11.38 9.46 -12.48
C GLU A 30 -10.03 10.21 -12.46
N GLU A 31 -9.72 10.88 -11.34
CA GLU A 31 -8.46 11.60 -11.13
C GLU A 31 -7.32 10.64 -10.79
N SER A 32 -6.82 9.93 -11.81
CA SER A 32 -5.62 9.08 -11.70
C SER A 32 -4.35 9.80 -12.19
N HIS A 33 -4.49 10.90 -12.93
CA HIS A 33 -3.39 11.49 -13.67
C HIS A 33 -2.71 12.62 -12.89
N GLY A 34 -1.59 12.27 -12.23
CA GLY A 34 -0.63 13.24 -11.70
C GLY A 34 -0.58 13.40 -10.18
N ARG A 35 -1.41 12.66 -9.42
CA ARG A 35 -1.31 12.66 -7.96
C ARG A 35 -0.29 11.61 -7.51
N GLU A 36 0.78 12.07 -6.87
CA GLU A 36 1.80 11.19 -6.31
C GLU A 36 1.31 10.51 -5.02
N ASP A 37 1.62 9.21 -4.88
CA ASP A 37 1.37 8.45 -3.66
C ASP A 37 2.16 9.04 -2.48
N ARG A 38 1.49 9.25 -1.34
CA ARG A 38 2.14 9.72 -0.10
C ARG A 38 2.33 8.58 0.88
N PHE A 39 3.55 8.41 1.39
CA PHE A 39 3.91 7.38 2.34
C PHE A 39 4.31 8.01 3.68
N LEU A 40 3.50 7.79 4.72
CA LEU A 40 3.76 8.30 6.07
C LEU A 40 4.27 7.16 6.97
N VAL A 41 5.34 7.40 7.72
CA VAL A 41 5.93 6.44 8.66
C VAL A 41 6.11 7.07 10.04
N SER A 42 5.88 6.30 11.11
CA SER A 42 6.08 6.78 12.48
C SER A 42 7.56 6.93 12.84
N ASP A 43 8.41 6.09 12.26
CA ASP A 43 9.85 6.20 12.36
C ASP A 43 10.55 6.04 11.02
N LEU A 44 11.41 7.01 10.71
CA LEU A 44 12.14 7.09 9.46
C LEU A 44 13.62 6.89 9.74
N THR A 45 14.10 5.68 9.45
CA THR A 45 15.51 5.31 9.50
C THR A 45 16.00 4.97 8.09
N PRO A 46 17.32 4.98 7.82
CA PRO A 46 17.86 4.49 6.55
C PRO A 46 17.41 3.06 6.22
N THR A 47 17.30 2.20 7.23
CA THR A 47 16.82 0.82 7.08
C THR A 47 15.37 0.77 6.61
N THR A 48 14.49 1.61 7.17
CA THR A 48 13.08 1.70 6.73
C THR A 48 13.00 2.07 5.25
N GLN A 49 13.79 3.05 4.81
CA GLN A 49 13.83 3.47 3.41
C GLN A 49 14.30 2.33 2.49
N GLU A 50 15.35 1.61 2.88
CA GLU A 50 15.88 0.50 2.09
C GLU A 50 14.88 -0.64 1.93
N VAL A 51 14.23 -1.04 3.03
CA VAL A 51 13.23 -2.11 3.03
C VAL A 51 12.05 -1.73 2.14
N VAL A 52 11.50 -0.53 2.31
CA VAL A 52 10.37 -0.07 1.48
C VAL A 52 10.73 -0.06 0.00
N GLN A 53 11.92 0.44 -0.36
CA GLN A 53 12.37 0.45 -1.75
C GLN A 53 12.48 -0.97 -2.34
N ARG A 54 12.94 -1.95 -1.57
CA ARG A 54 13.02 -3.35 -2.02
C ARG A 54 11.64 -3.95 -2.26
N PHE A 55 10.68 -3.69 -1.38
CA PHE A 55 9.31 -4.20 -1.55
C PHE A 55 8.55 -3.52 -2.69
N LEU A 56 8.71 -2.21 -2.87
CA LEU A 56 8.00 -1.46 -3.91
C LEU A 56 8.71 -1.49 -5.28
N GLY A 57 9.95 -1.99 -5.34
CA GLY A 57 10.76 -2.02 -6.57
C GLY A 57 11.16 -0.64 -7.11
N ARG A 58 10.79 0.45 -6.41
CA ARG A 58 11.09 1.83 -6.75
C ARG A 58 11.39 2.64 -5.49
N ARG A 59 12.18 3.70 -5.63
CA ARG A 59 12.38 4.66 -4.55
C ARG A 59 11.13 5.52 -4.41
N VAL A 60 10.59 5.60 -3.20
CA VAL A 60 9.46 6.45 -2.84
C VAL A 60 9.89 7.49 -1.81
N HIS A 61 9.16 8.61 -1.75
CA HIS A 61 9.34 9.62 -0.71
C HIS A 61 8.61 9.17 0.57
N LEU A 62 9.37 8.99 1.65
CA LEU A 62 8.85 8.68 2.98
C LEU A 62 8.84 9.94 3.84
N GLU A 63 7.71 10.22 4.47
CA GLU A 63 7.53 11.35 5.38
C GLU A 63 7.35 10.84 6.81
N LYS A 64 8.17 11.33 7.75
CA LYS A 64 8.01 10.99 9.17
C LYS A 64 6.82 11.74 9.75
N ALA A 65 5.82 11.02 10.24
CA ALA A 65 4.64 11.58 10.87
C ALA A 65 4.64 11.30 12.38
N SER A 66 4.35 12.31 13.19
CA SER A 66 4.16 12.14 14.63
C SER A 66 2.71 11.80 14.94
N MET A 67 2.49 10.77 15.75
CA MET A 67 1.16 10.48 16.30
C MET A 67 0.95 11.35 17.53
N SER A 68 0.67 12.63 17.34
CA SER A 68 0.13 13.43 18.45
C SER A 68 -1.34 13.06 18.64
N SER A 69 -1.63 12.29 19.69
CA SER A 69 -2.99 12.20 20.20
C SER A 69 -3.31 13.56 20.84
N ARG A 70 -4.04 14.43 20.14
CA ARG A 70 -4.84 15.43 20.85
C ARG A 70 -5.97 14.64 21.51
N GLY A 71 -5.77 14.32 22.80
CA GLY A 71 -6.83 13.86 23.69
C GLY A 71 -7.80 14.97 24.04
#